data_AF-A0A7V2EV65-F1
#
_entry.id   AF-A0A7V2EV65-F1
#
_cell.length_a   1.000
_cell.length_b   1.000
_cell.length_c   1.000
_cell.angle_alpha   90.00
_cell.angle_beta   90.00
_cell.angle_gamma   90.00
#
_symmetry.space_group_name_H-M   'P 1'
#
loop_
_entity.id
_entity.type
_entity.pdbx_description
1 polymer ?
#
loop_
_entity_poly.entity_id
_entity_poly.type
_entity_poly.pdbx_seq_one_letter_code
_entity_poly.pdbx_strand_id
1 'polypeptide(L)'
;MIDSKSTPIRIAAYRGLVMAEPQQAVPRLVGLLRDSNADLQKAAGQFIAQVPGREITLGVARELDRLDAAGQVVLLAALETRADKAAAPFVAALTDSRDAEVRQAAIRALAILGDASHVPLLAQMAAGDDAAAKSAAQSLTRLSGPGVADAMVETLRGRSPASTRVAVIQAIVDRREEKAVPALLAAARDSDASVRRAAAGALGELASPALLEELVGLLVRAKDASDRAAFDRAVTRLVARNGSVEPDAVIAALNRADEPVQASLLGLLARIGGPKSLAAVRSRLQSSSTEVKRAAIRALADWPDASPLDDLLQLARRETDTTNRILALRGYIQLLQLPANRSAAETVASLAQAMEIAPRADEKRVVLSALTKFPCPEALALAESAQQDPALATEARLAASKIREALSSRSRKATASLNAGSTQAALDGNPGTRWDTGRPMKPGDWFMLDLGMEAKITGLTLDTRNSVNDFPRGYEVYVSFDGANWGKPVTTGKADNPLTEIRFDQPVRGRFVKIVQTGSHDSWYWSIHELTVHMD
;
A
#
# COMPACT_ATOMS: atom_id res chain seq x y z
N MET A 1 -17.81 40.46 -45.50
CA MET A 1 -16.50 40.52 -44.81
C MET A 1 -16.68 41.48 -43.64
N ILE A 2 -16.44 41.06 -42.39
CA ILE A 2 -16.53 41.98 -41.24
C ILE A 2 -15.28 42.87 -41.28
N ASP A 3 -15.43 44.07 -41.82
CA ASP A 3 -14.34 45.03 -42.06
C ASP A 3 -14.04 45.84 -40.79
N SER A 4 -13.60 45.15 -39.74
CA SER A 4 -13.13 45.77 -38.50
C SER A 4 -11.67 45.38 -38.25
N LYS A 5 -10.80 46.37 -38.00
CA LYS A 5 -9.42 46.14 -37.57
C LYS A 5 -9.31 45.52 -36.17
N SER A 6 -10.41 45.47 -35.41
CA SER A 6 -10.44 44.96 -34.04
C SER A 6 -10.86 43.48 -34.00
N THR A 7 -9.93 42.61 -33.59
CA THR A 7 -10.18 41.16 -33.43
C THR A 7 -11.35 40.85 -32.50
N PRO A 8 -11.52 41.48 -31.32
CA PRO A 8 -12.68 41.26 -30.46
C PRO A 8 -14.02 41.60 -31.13
N ILE A 9 -14.08 42.67 -31.93
CA ILE A 9 -15.31 43.05 -32.67
C ILE A 9 -15.63 42.00 -33.73
N ARG A 10 -14.61 41.51 -34.45
CA ARG A 10 -14.78 40.40 -35.41
C ARG A 10 -15.32 39.15 -34.70
N ILE A 11 -14.74 38.75 -33.57
CA ILE A 11 -15.21 37.60 -32.77
C ILE A 11 -16.69 37.74 -32.39
N ALA A 12 -17.07 38.89 -31.82
CA ALA A 12 -18.46 39.13 -31.39
C ALA A 12 -19.44 39.10 -32.58
N ALA A 13 -19.07 39.73 -33.71
CA ALA A 13 -19.89 39.74 -34.91
C ALA A 13 -20.06 38.33 -35.51
N TYR A 14 -18.97 37.54 -35.58
CA TYR A 14 -19.05 36.15 -36.03
C TYR A 14 -19.92 35.28 -35.13
N ARG A 15 -19.87 35.49 -33.80
CA ARG A 15 -20.75 34.78 -32.86
C ARG A 15 -22.23 35.02 -33.20
N GLY A 16 -22.61 36.29 -33.36
CA GLY A 16 -24.00 36.66 -33.70
C GLY A 16 -24.44 36.06 -35.04
N LEU A 17 -23.58 36.13 -36.06
CA LEU A 17 -23.83 35.60 -37.39
C LEU A 17 -23.98 34.08 -37.45
N VAL A 18 -23.20 33.34 -36.66
CA VAL A 18 -23.30 31.87 -36.57
C VAL A 18 -24.60 31.46 -35.88
N MET A 19 -25.03 32.21 -34.86
CA MET A 19 -26.28 31.92 -34.13
C MET A 19 -27.54 32.34 -34.89
N ALA A 20 -27.47 33.42 -35.68
CA ALA A 20 -28.61 33.95 -36.42
C ALA A 20 -28.92 33.19 -37.73
N GLU A 21 -27.92 32.54 -38.33
CA GLU A 21 -28.07 31.85 -39.62
C GLU A 21 -27.53 30.40 -39.58
N PRO A 22 -28.26 29.45 -38.99
CA PRO A 22 -27.81 28.07 -38.83
C PRO A 22 -27.41 27.38 -40.15
N GLN A 23 -28.06 27.73 -41.26
CA GLN A 23 -27.77 27.16 -42.59
C GLN A 23 -26.39 27.57 -43.13
N GLN A 24 -25.85 28.71 -42.70
CA GLN A 24 -24.52 29.20 -43.08
C GLN A 24 -23.46 28.97 -42.00
N ALA A 25 -23.82 28.29 -40.89
CA ALA A 25 -22.92 28.09 -39.77
C ALA A 25 -21.65 27.33 -40.17
N VAL A 26 -21.77 26.19 -40.88
CA VAL A 26 -20.61 25.36 -41.25
C VAL A 26 -19.61 26.11 -42.13
N PRO A 27 -19.99 26.72 -43.27
CA PRO A 27 -19.05 27.50 -44.08
C PRO A 27 -18.39 28.66 -43.31
N ARG A 28 -19.12 29.35 -42.44
CA ARG A 28 -18.59 30.46 -41.64
C ARG A 28 -17.57 29.97 -40.59
N LEU A 29 -17.87 28.87 -39.91
CA LEU A 29 -16.99 28.27 -38.91
C LEU A 29 -15.70 27.71 -39.55
N VAL A 30 -15.82 27.04 -40.69
CA VAL A 30 -14.66 26.54 -41.45
C VAL A 30 -13.80 27.71 -41.98
N GLY A 31 -14.45 28.79 -42.44
CA GLY A 31 -13.74 30.01 -42.83
C GLY A 31 -12.91 30.61 -41.70
N LEU A 32 -13.43 30.61 -40.47
CA LEU A 32 -12.69 31.08 -39.29
C LEU A 32 -11.54 30.15 -38.89
N LEU A 33 -11.71 28.84 -39.02
CA LEU A 33 -10.65 27.87 -38.77
C LEU A 33 -9.47 28.02 -39.75
N ARG A 34 -9.73 28.54 -40.96
CA ARG A 34 -8.69 28.83 -41.98
C ARG A 34 -8.11 30.24 -41.89
N ASP A 35 -8.58 31.08 -40.95
CA ASP A 35 -8.05 32.43 -40.78
C ASP A 35 -6.63 32.37 -40.20
N SER A 36 -5.72 33.23 -40.66
CA SER A 36 -4.34 33.27 -40.17
C SER A 36 -4.22 33.83 -38.75
N ASN A 37 -5.27 34.45 -38.22
CA ASN A 37 -5.31 34.95 -36.85
C ASN A 37 -5.70 33.83 -35.86
N ALA A 38 -4.76 33.45 -35.01
CA ALA A 38 -4.94 32.41 -34.00
C ALA A 38 -6.10 32.66 -33.01
N ASP A 39 -6.43 33.91 -32.70
CA ASP A 39 -7.55 34.23 -31.82
C ASP A 39 -8.90 33.98 -32.50
N LEU A 40 -8.96 34.18 -33.82
CA LEU A 40 -10.15 33.85 -34.62
C LEU A 40 -10.32 32.35 -34.80
N GLN A 41 -9.23 31.61 -34.99
CA GLN A 41 -9.26 30.14 -34.97
C GLN A 41 -9.78 29.65 -33.61
N LYS A 42 -9.20 30.10 -32.49
CA LYS A 42 -9.66 29.74 -31.14
C LYS A 42 -11.14 30.07 -30.91
N ALA A 43 -11.59 31.25 -31.35
CA ALA A 43 -13.01 31.62 -31.29
C ALA A 43 -13.89 30.67 -32.11
N ALA A 44 -13.44 30.24 -33.29
CA ALA A 44 -14.14 29.25 -34.11
C ALA A 44 -14.37 27.94 -33.33
N GLY A 45 -13.34 27.45 -32.65
CA GLY A 45 -13.45 26.26 -31.79
C GLY A 45 -14.50 26.41 -30.68
N GLN A 46 -14.52 27.57 -30.01
CA GLN A 46 -15.54 27.87 -28.99
C GLN A 46 -16.96 27.91 -29.58
N PHE A 47 -17.12 28.50 -30.76
CA PHE A 47 -18.42 28.54 -31.42
C PHE A 47 -18.87 27.14 -31.83
N ILE A 48 -17.98 26.34 -32.42
CA ILE A 48 -18.26 24.94 -32.78
C ILE A 48 -18.69 24.14 -31.56
N ALA A 49 -18.08 24.34 -30.39
CA ALA A 49 -18.49 23.67 -29.16
C ALA A 49 -19.92 24.06 -28.70
N GLN A 50 -20.37 25.29 -28.96
CA GLN A 50 -21.64 25.83 -28.46
C GLN A 50 -22.84 25.62 -29.39
N VAL A 51 -22.62 25.54 -30.72
CA VAL A 51 -23.74 25.46 -31.68
C VAL A 51 -24.33 24.04 -31.68
N PRO A 52 -25.60 23.83 -31.32
CA PRO A 52 -26.18 22.49 -31.26
C PRO A 52 -26.36 21.86 -32.66
N GLY A 53 -26.42 20.53 -32.70
CA GLY A 53 -26.84 19.77 -33.89
C GLY A 53 -25.75 18.90 -34.51
N ARG A 54 -26.11 17.64 -34.82
CA ARG A 54 -25.21 16.64 -35.43
C ARG A 54 -24.72 17.06 -36.83
N GLU A 55 -25.54 17.79 -37.58
CA GLU A 55 -25.15 18.31 -38.90
C GLU A 55 -23.98 19.29 -38.80
N ILE A 56 -23.90 20.08 -37.72
CA ILE A 56 -22.73 20.95 -37.47
C ILE A 56 -21.50 20.08 -37.24
N THR A 57 -21.60 19.06 -36.37
CA THR A 57 -20.50 18.12 -36.10
C THR A 57 -19.98 17.50 -37.40
N LEU A 58 -20.86 16.90 -38.20
CA LEU A 58 -20.48 16.23 -39.45
C LEU A 58 -19.96 17.23 -40.49
N GLY A 59 -20.58 18.41 -40.58
CA GLY A 59 -20.18 19.45 -41.52
C GLY A 59 -18.76 19.95 -41.27
N VAL A 60 -18.42 20.25 -40.01
CA VAL A 60 -17.05 20.70 -39.68
C VAL A 60 -16.05 19.55 -39.69
N ALA A 61 -16.42 18.35 -39.22
CA ALA A 61 -15.51 17.20 -39.18
C ALA A 61 -15.05 16.74 -40.57
N ARG A 62 -15.89 16.88 -41.60
CA ARG A 62 -15.53 16.59 -43.01
C ARG A 62 -14.45 17.51 -43.58
N GLU A 63 -14.19 18.65 -42.94
CA GLU A 63 -13.18 19.61 -43.41
C GLU A 63 -11.84 19.46 -42.67
N LEU A 64 -11.75 18.54 -41.69
CA LEU A 64 -10.56 18.33 -40.86
C LEU A 64 -9.28 18.15 -41.68
N ASP A 65 -9.33 17.33 -42.73
CA ASP A 65 -8.19 17.04 -43.62
C ASP A 65 -7.75 18.22 -44.48
N ARG A 66 -8.61 19.24 -44.64
CA ARG A 66 -8.37 20.45 -45.45
C ARG A 66 -7.92 21.65 -44.63
N LEU A 67 -7.79 21.52 -43.33
CA LEU A 67 -7.26 22.57 -42.45
C LEU A 67 -5.74 22.45 -42.34
N ASP A 68 -5.08 23.55 -41.98
CA ASP A 68 -3.69 23.53 -41.55
C ASP A 68 -3.58 22.91 -40.14
N ALA A 69 -2.36 22.64 -39.68
CA ALA A 69 -2.14 21.97 -38.39
C ALA A 69 -2.80 22.74 -37.22
N ALA A 70 -2.71 24.06 -37.21
CA ALA A 70 -3.33 24.91 -36.19
C ALA A 70 -4.86 24.79 -36.20
N GLY A 71 -5.50 24.90 -37.36
CA GLY A 71 -6.94 24.74 -37.52
C GLY A 71 -7.41 23.32 -37.17
N GLN A 72 -6.63 22.29 -37.53
CA GLN A 72 -6.90 20.90 -37.15
C GLN A 72 -6.92 20.72 -35.63
N VAL A 73 -5.89 21.19 -34.92
CA VAL A 73 -5.81 21.08 -33.46
C VAL A 73 -6.99 21.79 -32.79
N VAL A 74 -7.34 22.99 -33.24
CA VAL A 74 -8.49 23.74 -32.71
C VAL A 74 -9.80 22.99 -32.96
N LEU A 75 -10.01 22.47 -34.18
CA LEU A 75 -11.24 21.75 -34.50
C LEU A 75 -11.35 20.43 -33.73
N LEU A 76 -10.25 19.69 -33.56
CA LEU A 76 -10.21 18.47 -32.76
C LEU A 76 -10.61 18.73 -31.30
N ALA A 77 -10.09 19.80 -30.68
CA ALA A 77 -10.47 20.20 -29.32
C ALA A 77 -11.95 20.62 -29.22
N ALA A 78 -12.48 21.29 -30.25
CA ALA A 78 -13.89 21.64 -30.31
C ALA A 78 -14.79 20.40 -30.43
N LEU A 79 -14.41 19.43 -31.28
CA LEU A 79 -15.13 18.17 -31.44
C LEU A 79 -15.08 17.33 -30.15
N GLU A 80 -13.94 17.26 -29.47
CA GLU A 80 -13.82 16.63 -28.14
C GLU A 80 -14.83 17.25 -27.15
N THR A 81 -14.90 18.58 -27.09
CA THR A 81 -15.83 19.31 -26.21
C THR A 81 -17.30 19.02 -26.54
N ARG A 82 -17.63 18.83 -27.82
CA ARG A 82 -18.99 18.47 -28.26
C ARG A 82 -19.41 17.07 -27.85
N ALA A 83 -18.44 16.15 -27.70
CA ALA A 83 -18.66 14.74 -27.38
C ALA A 83 -19.64 13.99 -28.32
N ASP A 84 -19.84 14.48 -29.54
CA ASP A 84 -20.69 13.83 -30.55
C ASP A 84 -19.88 12.77 -31.32
N LYS A 85 -20.12 11.50 -30.96
CA LYS A 85 -19.42 10.33 -31.52
C LYS A 85 -19.50 10.21 -33.04
N ALA A 86 -20.41 10.94 -33.71
CA ALA A 86 -20.47 11.01 -35.16
C ALA A 86 -19.16 11.52 -35.81
N ALA A 87 -18.34 12.28 -35.06
CA ALA A 87 -17.05 12.76 -35.52
C ALA A 87 -15.93 11.69 -35.50
N ALA A 88 -16.11 10.58 -34.78
CA ALA A 88 -15.03 9.62 -34.50
C ALA A 88 -14.29 9.11 -35.75
N PRO A 89 -14.95 8.75 -36.87
CA PRO A 89 -14.24 8.28 -38.07
C PRO A 89 -13.31 9.34 -38.68
N PHE A 90 -13.72 10.62 -38.66
CA PHE A 90 -12.92 11.73 -39.18
C PHE A 90 -11.72 12.04 -38.27
N VAL A 91 -11.93 11.95 -36.96
CA VAL A 91 -10.87 12.12 -35.97
C VAL A 91 -9.85 10.98 -36.05
N ALA A 92 -10.32 9.74 -36.19
CA ALA A 92 -9.46 8.56 -36.32
C ALA A 92 -8.54 8.63 -37.54
N ALA A 93 -8.99 9.22 -38.65
CA ALA A 93 -8.15 9.40 -39.83
C ALA A 93 -6.90 10.29 -39.58
N LEU A 94 -6.96 11.19 -38.59
CA LEU A 94 -5.86 12.09 -38.25
C LEU A 94 -4.89 11.53 -37.20
N THR A 95 -5.13 10.32 -36.67
CA THR A 95 -4.21 9.70 -35.70
C THR A 95 -2.87 9.31 -36.32
N ASP A 96 -2.77 9.27 -37.64
CA ASP A 96 -1.54 9.00 -38.42
C ASP A 96 -1.02 10.26 -39.17
N SER A 97 -1.44 11.45 -38.73
CA SER A 97 -0.93 12.72 -39.29
C SER A 97 0.60 12.84 -39.20
N ARG A 98 1.24 13.48 -40.19
CA ARG A 98 2.67 13.79 -40.10
C ARG A 98 2.97 14.85 -39.02
N ASP A 99 1.98 15.69 -38.72
CA ASP A 99 2.10 16.70 -37.67
C ASP A 99 1.87 16.05 -36.30
N ALA A 100 2.86 16.20 -35.41
CA ALA A 100 2.84 15.57 -34.10
C ALA A 100 1.76 16.13 -33.16
N GLU A 101 1.45 17.42 -33.24
CA GLU A 101 0.40 18.04 -32.44
C GLU A 101 -0.97 17.58 -32.89
N VAL A 102 -1.18 17.50 -34.21
CA VAL A 102 -2.42 16.99 -34.81
C VAL A 102 -2.65 15.54 -34.43
N ARG A 103 -1.65 14.66 -34.56
CA ARG A 103 -1.78 13.25 -34.13
C ARG A 103 -2.21 13.17 -32.67
N GLN A 104 -1.51 13.88 -31.79
CA GLN A 104 -1.81 13.82 -30.36
C GLN A 104 -3.20 14.38 -30.04
N ALA A 105 -3.62 15.47 -30.69
CA ALA A 105 -4.96 16.01 -30.54
C ALA A 105 -6.03 15.02 -31.00
N ALA A 106 -5.81 14.32 -32.12
CA ALA A 106 -6.72 13.32 -32.64
C ALA A 106 -6.86 12.13 -31.68
N ILE A 107 -5.73 11.61 -31.18
CA ILE A 107 -5.71 10.52 -30.20
C ILE A 107 -6.47 10.91 -28.93
N ARG A 108 -6.22 12.11 -28.38
CA ARG A 108 -6.91 12.60 -27.17
C ARG A 108 -8.41 12.75 -27.41
N ALA A 109 -8.82 13.28 -28.55
CA ALA A 109 -10.23 13.44 -28.89
C ALA A 109 -10.95 12.07 -28.98
N LEU A 110 -10.28 11.01 -29.43
CA LEU A 110 -10.85 9.65 -29.43
C LEU A 110 -11.14 9.11 -28.03
N ALA A 111 -10.52 9.63 -26.96
CA ALA A 111 -10.88 9.24 -25.58
C ALA A 111 -12.36 9.50 -25.28
N ILE A 112 -12.93 10.57 -25.86
CA ILE A 112 -14.31 10.99 -25.67
C ILE A 112 -15.19 10.51 -26.83
N LEU A 113 -14.70 10.68 -28.06
CA LEU A 113 -15.49 10.44 -29.27
C LEU A 113 -15.51 8.98 -29.69
N GLY A 114 -14.48 8.23 -29.34
CA GLY A 114 -14.32 6.83 -29.74
C GLY A 114 -15.33 5.88 -29.08
N ASP A 115 -15.26 4.65 -29.53
CA ASP A 115 -16.06 3.51 -29.06
C ASP A 115 -15.23 2.22 -29.10
N ALA A 116 -15.88 1.09 -28.85
CA ALA A 116 -15.24 -0.22 -28.84
C ALA A 116 -14.40 -0.53 -30.09
N SER A 117 -14.77 -0.01 -31.27
CA SER A 117 -14.04 -0.25 -32.52
C SER A 117 -12.66 0.42 -32.56
N HIS A 118 -12.43 1.42 -31.69
CA HIS A 118 -11.17 2.16 -31.62
C HIS A 118 -10.16 1.55 -30.63
N VAL A 119 -10.56 0.52 -29.87
CA VAL A 119 -9.68 -0.15 -28.90
C VAL A 119 -8.42 -0.72 -29.55
N PRO A 120 -8.48 -1.50 -30.66
CA PRO A 120 -7.27 -2.06 -31.27
C PRO A 120 -6.30 -0.98 -31.77
N LEU A 121 -6.84 0.09 -32.38
CA LEU A 121 -6.05 1.23 -32.87
C LEU A 121 -5.32 1.92 -31.72
N LEU A 122 -6.05 2.33 -30.68
CA LEU A 122 -5.46 3.03 -29.53
C LEU A 122 -4.45 2.14 -28.79
N ALA A 123 -4.71 0.84 -28.68
CA ALA A 123 -3.78 -0.12 -28.09
C ALA A 123 -2.50 -0.29 -28.92
N GLN A 124 -2.61 -0.32 -30.25
CA GLN A 124 -1.45 -0.39 -31.13
C GLN A 124 -0.59 0.86 -30.99
N MET A 125 -1.21 2.04 -30.94
CA MET A 125 -0.50 3.30 -30.75
C MET A 125 0.14 3.40 -29.36
N ALA A 126 -0.56 2.94 -28.32
CA ALA A 126 -0.06 2.89 -26.95
C ALA A 126 1.14 1.95 -26.77
N ALA A 127 1.36 1.03 -27.71
CA ALA A 127 2.49 0.12 -27.72
C ALA A 127 3.79 0.73 -28.28
N GLY A 128 3.74 1.96 -28.82
CA GLY A 128 4.92 2.71 -29.26
C GLY A 128 5.71 3.34 -28.10
N ASP A 129 6.75 4.10 -28.43
CA ASP A 129 7.67 4.75 -27.49
C ASP A 129 7.69 6.29 -27.61
N ASP A 130 6.84 6.85 -28.48
CA ASP A 130 6.76 8.29 -28.72
C ASP A 130 5.75 9.00 -27.78
N ALA A 131 5.68 10.33 -27.88
CA ALA A 131 4.72 11.12 -27.12
C ALA A 131 3.25 10.77 -27.45
N ALA A 132 2.99 10.23 -28.63
CA ALA A 132 1.67 9.79 -29.04
C ALA A 132 1.26 8.50 -28.31
N ALA A 133 2.21 7.60 -28.01
CA ALA A 133 1.95 6.38 -27.24
C ALA A 133 1.38 6.66 -25.84
N LYS A 134 1.95 7.64 -25.12
CA LYS A 134 1.40 8.07 -23.82
C LYS A 134 -0.02 8.62 -23.95
N SER A 135 -0.27 9.43 -24.98
CA SER A 135 -1.61 9.97 -25.25
C SER A 135 -2.61 8.86 -25.59
N ALA A 136 -2.17 7.84 -26.34
CA ALA A 136 -2.99 6.71 -26.72
C ALA A 136 -3.31 5.80 -25.54
N ALA A 137 -2.35 5.52 -24.67
CA ALA A 137 -2.58 4.77 -23.43
C ALA A 137 -3.60 5.49 -22.53
N GLN A 138 -3.44 6.79 -22.32
CA GLN A 138 -4.40 7.60 -21.54
C GLN A 138 -5.79 7.60 -22.18
N SER A 139 -5.85 7.69 -23.51
CA SER A 139 -7.13 7.70 -24.24
C SER A 139 -7.81 6.35 -24.19
N LEU A 140 -7.06 5.24 -24.29
CA LEU A 140 -7.57 3.88 -24.11
C LEU A 140 -8.15 3.65 -22.71
N THR A 141 -7.47 4.16 -21.67
CA THR A 141 -7.96 4.10 -20.28
C THR A 141 -9.23 4.92 -20.08
N ARG A 142 -9.35 6.10 -20.71
CA ARG A 142 -10.53 6.98 -20.61
C ARG A 142 -11.69 6.61 -21.53
N LEU A 143 -11.42 5.79 -22.56
CA LEU A 143 -12.40 5.42 -23.57
C LEU A 143 -13.65 4.82 -22.93
N SER A 144 -14.83 5.36 -23.25
CA SER A 144 -16.08 4.95 -22.62
C SER A 144 -17.16 4.67 -23.66
N GLY A 145 -17.92 3.60 -23.41
CA GLY A 145 -19.02 3.19 -24.27
C GLY A 145 -19.36 1.71 -24.11
N PRO A 146 -20.53 1.29 -24.60
CA PRO A 146 -20.90 -0.12 -24.64
C PRO A 146 -19.83 -0.95 -25.39
N GLY A 147 -19.50 -2.12 -24.87
CA GLY A 147 -18.59 -3.08 -25.52
C GLY A 147 -17.10 -2.71 -25.49
N VAL A 148 -16.68 -1.60 -24.87
CA VAL A 148 -15.24 -1.25 -24.78
C VAL A 148 -14.44 -2.32 -24.03
N ALA A 149 -14.95 -2.78 -22.89
CA ALA A 149 -14.31 -3.85 -22.12
C ALA A 149 -14.25 -5.17 -22.91
N ASP A 150 -15.31 -5.50 -23.65
CA ASP A 150 -15.35 -6.70 -24.50
C ASP A 150 -14.32 -6.58 -25.64
N ALA A 151 -14.21 -5.42 -26.28
CA ALA A 151 -13.20 -5.18 -27.31
C ALA A 151 -11.76 -5.25 -26.77
N MET A 152 -11.52 -4.84 -25.51
CA MET A 152 -10.22 -5.05 -24.85
C MET A 152 -9.94 -6.54 -24.66
N VAL A 153 -10.93 -7.31 -24.18
CA VAL A 153 -10.81 -8.76 -24.01
C VAL A 153 -10.55 -9.45 -25.36
N GLU A 154 -11.25 -9.07 -26.42
CA GLU A 154 -11.05 -9.62 -27.76
C GLU A 154 -9.69 -9.23 -28.35
N THR A 155 -9.22 -8.00 -28.11
CA THR A 155 -7.87 -7.58 -28.52
C THR A 155 -6.78 -8.39 -27.80
N LEU A 156 -7.00 -8.73 -26.53
CA LEU A 156 -6.09 -9.57 -25.74
C LEU A 156 -6.05 -11.03 -26.23
N ARG A 157 -7.22 -11.60 -26.57
CA ARG A 157 -7.36 -12.99 -27.06
C ARG A 157 -6.97 -13.15 -28.53
N GLY A 158 -7.10 -12.09 -29.31
CA GLY A 158 -6.88 -12.10 -30.75
C GLY A 158 -5.41 -12.25 -31.15
N ARG A 159 -5.16 -12.11 -32.46
CA ARG A 159 -3.82 -12.21 -33.08
C ARG A 159 -3.06 -10.89 -33.13
N SER A 160 -3.45 -9.91 -32.31
CA SER A 160 -2.76 -8.64 -32.22
C SER A 160 -1.29 -8.83 -31.81
N PRO A 161 -0.37 -7.97 -32.23
CA PRO A 161 1.03 -8.03 -31.79
C PRO A 161 1.15 -8.07 -30.27
N ALA A 162 2.19 -8.72 -29.76
CA ALA A 162 2.41 -8.87 -28.32
C ALA A 162 2.43 -7.51 -27.60
N SER A 163 3.08 -6.50 -28.18
CA SER A 163 3.15 -5.14 -27.64
C SER A 163 1.77 -4.49 -27.51
N THR A 164 0.90 -4.63 -28.52
CA THR A 164 -0.51 -4.19 -28.47
C THR A 164 -1.28 -4.88 -27.35
N ARG A 165 -1.11 -6.20 -27.20
CA ARG A 165 -1.78 -6.97 -26.14
C ARG A 165 -1.30 -6.56 -24.75
N VAL A 166 -0.01 -6.26 -24.57
CA VAL A 166 0.54 -5.70 -23.33
C VAL A 166 -0.08 -4.33 -23.03
N ALA A 167 -0.21 -3.45 -24.02
CA ALA A 167 -0.85 -2.15 -23.83
C ALA A 167 -2.33 -2.29 -23.40
N VAL A 168 -3.07 -3.23 -23.98
CA VAL A 168 -4.45 -3.53 -23.54
C VAL A 168 -4.49 -4.09 -22.12
N ILE A 169 -3.57 -4.97 -21.74
CA ILE A 169 -3.48 -5.49 -20.37
C ILE A 169 -3.29 -4.34 -19.38
N GLN A 170 -2.44 -3.36 -19.69
CA GLN A 170 -2.25 -2.20 -18.83
C GLN A 170 -3.54 -1.38 -18.70
N ALA A 171 -4.24 -1.13 -19.81
CA ALA A 171 -5.52 -0.42 -19.78
C ALA A 171 -6.60 -1.17 -18.97
N ILE A 172 -6.66 -2.50 -19.06
CA ILE A 172 -7.54 -3.35 -18.26
C ILE A 172 -7.28 -3.14 -16.75
N VAL A 173 -6.02 -3.05 -16.35
CA VAL A 173 -5.62 -2.80 -14.95
C VAL A 173 -6.01 -1.39 -14.52
N ASP A 174 -5.65 -0.38 -15.30
CA ASP A 174 -5.91 1.03 -14.98
C ASP A 174 -7.42 1.32 -14.85
N ARG A 175 -8.23 0.61 -15.63
CA ARG A 175 -9.69 0.68 -15.62
C ARG A 175 -10.36 -0.23 -14.60
N ARG A 176 -9.60 -1.10 -13.92
CA ARG A 176 -10.10 -2.13 -12.98
C ARG A 176 -11.17 -3.04 -13.60
N GLU A 177 -10.95 -3.51 -14.83
CA GLU A 177 -11.90 -4.36 -15.55
C GLU A 177 -11.83 -5.83 -15.04
N GLU A 178 -12.42 -6.10 -13.87
CA GLU A 178 -12.39 -7.42 -13.22
C GLU A 178 -12.98 -8.55 -14.07
N LYS A 179 -13.94 -8.24 -14.96
CA LYS A 179 -14.52 -9.20 -15.90
C LYS A 179 -13.51 -9.76 -16.91
N ALA A 180 -12.36 -9.10 -17.10
CA ALA A 180 -11.30 -9.56 -17.97
C ALA A 180 -10.40 -10.65 -17.35
N VAL A 181 -10.56 -10.96 -16.05
CA VAL A 181 -9.71 -11.92 -15.32
C VAL A 181 -9.60 -13.29 -16.02
N PRO A 182 -10.68 -13.91 -16.54
CA PRO A 182 -10.56 -15.16 -17.30
C PRO A 182 -9.67 -15.03 -18.56
N ALA A 183 -9.71 -13.89 -19.24
CA ALA A 183 -8.84 -13.63 -20.40
C ALA A 183 -7.38 -13.39 -19.98
N LEU A 184 -7.15 -12.74 -18.84
CA LEU A 184 -5.82 -12.56 -18.26
C LEU A 184 -5.20 -13.90 -17.83
N LEU A 185 -5.99 -14.83 -17.28
CA LEU A 185 -5.54 -16.19 -16.96
C LEU A 185 -5.10 -16.97 -18.20
N ALA A 186 -5.81 -16.81 -19.32
CA ALA A 186 -5.38 -17.37 -20.61
C ALA A 186 -4.09 -16.70 -21.10
N ALA A 187 -3.99 -15.37 -21.03
CA ALA A 187 -2.80 -14.61 -21.42
C ALA A 187 -1.57 -14.91 -20.55
N ALA A 188 -1.76 -15.29 -19.29
CA ALA A 188 -0.67 -15.77 -18.43
C ALA A 188 -0.02 -17.08 -18.94
N ARG A 189 -0.66 -17.79 -19.88
CA ARG A 189 -0.15 -19.02 -20.50
C ARG A 189 0.32 -18.80 -21.95
N ASP A 190 0.39 -17.55 -22.40
CA ASP A 190 0.71 -17.18 -23.78
C ASP A 190 2.07 -17.71 -24.26
N SER A 191 2.25 -17.84 -25.57
CA SER A 191 3.57 -18.16 -26.16
C SER A 191 4.57 -17.02 -25.96
N ASP A 192 4.12 -15.77 -26.02
CA ASP A 192 4.96 -14.59 -25.86
C ASP A 192 5.24 -14.28 -24.38
N ALA A 193 6.52 -14.09 -24.04
CA ALA A 193 6.95 -13.87 -22.66
C ALA A 193 6.50 -12.49 -22.12
N SER A 194 6.44 -11.46 -22.96
CA SER A 194 6.00 -10.13 -22.53
C SER A 194 4.53 -10.15 -22.12
N VAL A 195 3.69 -10.87 -22.88
CA VAL A 195 2.27 -10.99 -22.56
C VAL A 195 2.03 -11.82 -21.31
N ARG A 196 2.72 -12.97 -21.16
CA ARG A 196 2.61 -13.77 -19.93
C ARG A 196 2.91 -12.95 -18.67
N ARG A 197 4.00 -12.17 -18.71
CA ARG A 197 4.47 -11.39 -17.56
C ARG A 197 3.57 -10.18 -17.28
N ALA A 198 3.07 -9.50 -18.32
CA ALA A 198 2.09 -8.44 -18.17
C ALA A 198 0.78 -8.97 -17.56
N ALA A 199 0.29 -10.12 -18.05
CA ALA A 199 -0.89 -10.78 -17.52
C ALA A 199 -0.71 -11.19 -16.05
N ALA A 200 0.45 -11.72 -15.67
CA ALA A 200 0.77 -12.00 -14.25
C ALA A 200 0.65 -10.74 -13.39
N GLY A 201 1.24 -9.63 -13.83
CA GLY A 201 1.14 -8.34 -13.16
C GLY A 201 -0.31 -7.88 -12.97
N ALA A 202 -1.12 -7.99 -14.02
CA ALA A 202 -2.53 -7.64 -14.00
C ALA A 202 -3.36 -8.54 -13.06
N LEU A 203 -3.07 -9.84 -13.03
CA LEU A 203 -3.72 -10.79 -12.12
C LEU A 203 -3.42 -10.45 -10.65
N GLY A 204 -2.20 -10.02 -10.31
CA GLY A 204 -1.90 -9.56 -8.95
C GLY A 204 -2.72 -8.34 -8.50
N GLU A 205 -3.15 -7.51 -9.45
CA GLU A 205 -3.94 -6.29 -9.23
C GLU A 205 -5.45 -6.53 -9.24
N LEU A 206 -5.93 -7.49 -10.02
CA LEU A 206 -7.37 -7.67 -10.28
C LEU A 206 -7.95 -8.99 -9.75
N ALA A 207 -7.12 -10.02 -9.52
CA ALA A 207 -7.62 -11.30 -9.04
C ALA A 207 -8.18 -11.19 -7.62
N SER A 208 -9.23 -11.96 -7.36
CA SER A 208 -9.77 -12.19 -6.03
C SER A 208 -9.02 -13.34 -5.31
N PRO A 209 -9.10 -13.46 -3.97
CA PRO A 209 -8.46 -14.54 -3.21
C PRO A 209 -8.81 -15.94 -3.70
N ALA A 210 -10.00 -16.13 -4.29
CA ALA A 210 -10.46 -17.40 -4.83
C ALA A 210 -9.55 -17.94 -5.95
N LEU A 211 -8.74 -17.09 -6.59
CA LEU A 211 -7.82 -17.48 -7.65
C LEU A 211 -6.41 -17.84 -7.14
N LEU A 212 -6.19 -17.88 -5.83
CA LEU A 212 -4.88 -18.22 -5.27
C LEU A 212 -4.35 -19.54 -5.82
N GLU A 213 -5.18 -20.59 -5.82
CA GLU A 213 -4.78 -21.91 -6.30
C GLU A 213 -4.34 -21.87 -7.78
N GLU A 214 -5.07 -21.13 -8.61
CA GLU A 214 -4.75 -21.01 -10.03
C GLU A 214 -3.46 -20.22 -10.26
N LEU A 215 -3.25 -19.11 -9.54
CA LEU A 215 -2.03 -18.31 -9.65
C LEU A 215 -0.79 -19.06 -9.13
N VAL A 216 -0.93 -19.82 -8.04
CA VAL A 216 0.12 -20.72 -7.56
C VAL A 216 0.40 -21.80 -8.60
N GLY A 217 -0.63 -22.34 -9.25
CA GLY A 217 -0.48 -23.28 -10.36
C GLY A 217 0.31 -22.68 -11.55
N LEU A 218 0.12 -21.40 -11.85
CA LEU A 218 0.89 -20.69 -12.88
C LEU A 218 2.36 -20.49 -12.46
N LEU A 219 2.61 -20.15 -11.19
CA LEU A 219 3.97 -20.06 -10.65
C LEU A 219 4.73 -21.38 -10.77
N VAL A 220 4.09 -22.51 -10.45
CA VAL A 220 4.69 -23.85 -10.58
C VAL A 220 5.00 -24.20 -12.03
N ARG A 221 4.21 -23.70 -12.99
CA ARG A 221 4.38 -23.97 -14.44
C ARG A 221 5.16 -22.88 -15.17
N ALA A 222 5.79 -21.96 -14.45
CA ALA A 222 6.54 -20.87 -15.05
C ALA A 222 7.70 -21.40 -15.90
N LYS A 223 7.87 -20.84 -17.10
CA LYS A 223 8.81 -21.38 -18.10
C LYS A 223 10.27 -21.04 -17.79
N ASP A 224 10.50 -19.89 -17.16
CA ASP A 224 11.83 -19.37 -16.85
C ASP A 224 11.85 -18.56 -15.54
N ALA A 225 13.02 -18.10 -15.13
CA ALA A 225 13.20 -17.33 -13.89
C ALA A 225 12.45 -15.99 -13.87
N SER A 226 12.29 -15.34 -15.03
CA SER A 226 11.58 -14.06 -15.13
C SER A 226 10.06 -14.25 -15.06
N ASP A 227 9.53 -15.32 -15.67
CA ASP A 227 8.14 -15.74 -15.51
C ASP A 227 7.85 -16.10 -14.06
N ARG A 228 8.72 -16.89 -13.40
CA ARG A 228 8.60 -17.20 -11.97
C ARG A 228 8.53 -15.93 -11.13
N ALA A 229 9.45 -14.98 -11.35
CA ALA A 229 9.46 -13.72 -10.62
C ALA A 229 8.19 -12.89 -10.86
N ALA A 230 7.60 -12.93 -12.07
CA ALA A 230 6.35 -12.24 -12.37
C ALA A 230 5.16 -12.87 -11.64
N PHE A 231 5.02 -14.19 -11.67
CA PHE A 231 3.94 -14.89 -10.96
C PHE A 231 4.10 -14.83 -9.44
N ASP A 232 5.33 -14.94 -8.93
CA ASP A 232 5.62 -14.78 -7.51
C ASP A 232 5.19 -13.40 -7.00
N ARG A 233 5.52 -12.32 -7.73
CA ARG A 233 5.02 -10.96 -7.41
C ARG A 233 3.50 -10.87 -7.47
N ALA A 234 2.86 -11.53 -8.45
CA ALA A 234 1.41 -11.52 -8.59
C ALA A 234 0.72 -12.17 -7.38
N VAL A 235 1.15 -13.38 -7.00
CA VAL A 235 0.62 -14.10 -5.83
C VAL A 235 0.95 -13.34 -4.55
N THR A 236 2.14 -12.75 -4.47
CA THR A 236 2.57 -11.93 -3.35
C THR A 236 1.63 -10.76 -3.10
N ARG A 237 1.32 -10.02 -4.17
CA ARG A 237 0.40 -8.89 -4.12
C ARG A 237 -1.02 -9.32 -3.78
N LEU A 238 -1.48 -10.45 -4.31
CA LEU A 238 -2.79 -11.00 -3.99
C LEU A 238 -2.91 -11.26 -2.48
N VAL A 239 -1.94 -11.96 -1.87
CA VAL A 239 -1.97 -12.23 -0.43
C VAL A 239 -1.88 -10.93 0.39
N ALA A 240 -0.98 -10.01 0.03
CA ALA A 240 -0.82 -8.74 0.75
C ALA A 240 -2.11 -7.88 0.75
N ARG A 241 -2.88 -7.91 -0.35
CA ARG A 241 -4.14 -7.17 -0.47
C ARG A 241 -5.28 -7.80 0.34
N ASN A 242 -5.20 -9.08 0.69
CA ASN A 242 -6.35 -9.85 1.14
C ASN A 242 -6.24 -10.44 2.55
N GLY A 243 -5.30 -9.96 3.38
CA GLY A 243 -5.23 -10.37 4.78
C GLY A 243 -5.05 -11.88 4.95
N SER A 244 -5.96 -12.52 5.70
CA SER A 244 -5.88 -13.96 5.99
C SER A 244 -6.28 -14.81 4.78
N VAL A 245 -5.30 -15.53 4.23
CA VAL A 245 -5.47 -16.45 3.11
C VAL A 245 -5.06 -17.84 3.57
N GLU A 246 -5.86 -18.87 3.24
CA GLU A 246 -5.52 -20.26 3.60
C GLU A 246 -4.26 -20.73 2.85
N PRO A 247 -3.29 -21.37 3.53
CA PRO A 247 -2.03 -21.77 2.92
C PRO A 247 -2.11 -23.10 2.16
N ASP A 248 -3.23 -23.82 2.20
CA ASP A 248 -3.32 -25.23 1.77
C ASP A 248 -2.91 -25.41 0.29
N ALA A 249 -3.31 -24.51 -0.60
CA ALA A 249 -2.90 -24.54 -2.02
C ALA A 249 -1.40 -24.31 -2.21
N VAL A 250 -0.79 -23.43 -1.40
CA VAL A 250 0.65 -23.14 -1.42
C VAL A 250 1.44 -24.33 -0.88
N ILE A 251 0.97 -24.95 0.20
CA ILE A 251 1.58 -26.15 0.79
C ILE A 251 1.52 -27.33 -0.20
N ALA A 252 0.37 -27.55 -0.84
CA ALA A 252 0.24 -28.58 -1.86
C ALA A 252 1.18 -28.33 -3.05
N ALA A 253 1.37 -27.07 -3.46
CA ALA A 253 2.34 -26.68 -4.48
C ALA A 253 3.80 -26.91 -4.05
N LEU A 254 4.14 -26.59 -2.81
CA LEU A 254 5.49 -26.76 -2.27
C LEU A 254 5.95 -28.21 -2.37
N ASN A 255 5.05 -29.17 -2.15
CA ASN A 255 5.37 -30.60 -2.15
C ASN A 255 5.63 -31.19 -3.55
N ARG A 256 5.15 -30.54 -4.62
CA ARG A 256 5.25 -31.02 -6.01
C ARG A 256 6.20 -30.21 -6.89
N ALA A 257 6.65 -29.06 -6.41
CA ALA A 257 7.45 -28.10 -7.16
C ALA A 257 8.94 -28.47 -7.18
N ASP A 258 9.66 -27.96 -8.19
CA ASP A 258 11.12 -28.02 -8.26
C ASP A 258 11.78 -27.02 -7.29
N GLU A 259 13.08 -27.17 -7.03
CA GLU A 259 13.78 -26.41 -5.99
C GLU A 259 13.64 -24.88 -6.13
N PRO A 260 13.77 -24.27 -7.33
CA PRO A 260 13.60 -22.84 -7.45
C PRO A 260 12.19 -22.35 -7.13
N VAL A 261 11.15 -23.10 -7.52
CA VAL A 261 9.77 -22.74 -7.19
C VAL A 261 9.50 -22.98 -5.71
N GLN A 262 10.06 -24.03 -5.10
CA GLN A 262 9.98 -24.23 -3.65
C GLN A 262 10.48 -23.02 -2.87
N ALA A 263 11.58 -22.39 -3.31
CA ALA A 263 12.10 -21.18 -2.67
C ALA A 263 11.08 -20.01 -2.69
N SER A 264 10.39 -19.77 -3.82
CA SER A 264 9.33 -18.76 -3.92
C SER A 264 8.14 -19.09 -3.01
N LEU A 265 7.70 -20.35 -3.01
CA LEU A 265 6.56 -20.80 -2.20
C LEU A 265 6.85 -20.70 -0.70
N LEU A 266 8.10 -20.94 -0.27
CA LEU A 266 8.52 -20.74 1.12
C LEU A 266 8.43 -19.27 1.56
N GLY A 267 8.87 -18.33 0.71
CA GLY A 267 8.71 -16.90 0.98
C GLY A 267 7.24 -16.47 1.04
N LEU A 268 6.38 -17.08 0.22
CA LEU A 268 4.94 -16.86 0.27
C LEU A 268 4.32 -17.36 1.58
N LEU A 269 4.71 -18.55 2.06
CA LEU A 269 4.26 -19.10 3.33
C LEU A 269 4.68 -18.25 4.53
N ALA A 270 5.88 -17.67 4.51
CA ALA A 270 6.32 -16.72 5.55
C ALA A 270 5.37 -15.53 5.66
N ARG A 271 4.96 -14.97 4.51
CA ARG A 271 4.06 -13.81 4.48
C ARG A 271 2.61 -14.15 4.79
N ILE A 272 2.14 -15.36 4.46
CA ILE A 272 0.84 -15.84 4.93
C ILE A 272 0.88 -16.02 6.45
N GLY A 273 1.99 -16.54 6.98
CA GLY A 273 2.17 -16.78 8.41
C GLY A 273 1.27 -17.88 8.96
N GLY A 274 1.18 -17.93 10.29
CA GLY A 274 0.33 -18.89 11.00
C GLY A 274 0.90 -20.30 11.14
N PRO A 275 0.30 -21.12 12.01
CA PRO A 275 0.87 -22.41 12.43
C PRO A 275 0.97 -23.44 11.31
N LYS A 276 0.00 -23.51 10.38
CA LYS A 276 0.03 -24.40 9.21
C LYS A 276 1.23 -24.09 8.29
N SER A 277 1.41 -22.81 7.95
CA SER A 277 2.53 -22.35 7.12
C SER A 277 3.86 -22.62 7.81
N LEU A 278 3.94 -22.35 9.13
CA LEU A 278 5.16 -22.57 9.91
C LEU A 278 5.56 -24.06 9.90
N ALA A 279 4.60 -24.96 10.11
CA ALA A 279 4.84 -26.40 10.04
C ALA A 279 5.35 -26.83 8.64
N ALA A 280 4.78 -26.27 7.58
CA ALA A 280 5.23 -26.53 6.21
C ALA A 280 6.67 -26.05 5.96
N VAL A 281 7.03 -24.84 6.42
CA VAL A 281 8.42 -24.32 6.31
C VAL A 281 9.40 -25.17 7.13
N ARG A 282 9.04 -25.55 8.37
CA ARG A 282 9.85 -26.44 9.22
C ARG A 282 10.18 -27.76 8.55
N SER A 283 9.24 -28.36 7.81
CA SER A 283 9.49 -29.61 7.07
C SER A 283 10.63 -29.49 6.04
N ARG A 284 10.89 -28.28 5.51
CA ARG A 284 11.93 -28.02 4.51
C ARG A 284 13.30 -27.73 5.09
N LEU A 285 13.40 -27.55 6.41
CA LEU A 285 14.69 -27.49 7.10
C LEU A 285 15.45 -28.83 7.06
N GLN A 286 14.77 -29.94 6.80
CA GLN A 286 15.37 -31.28 6.66
C GLN A 286 15.63 -31.66 5.19
N SER A 287 15.49 -30.72 4.25
CA SER A 287 15.77 -30.96 2.83
C SER A 287 17.25 -31.27 2.61
N SER A 288 17.54 -32.20 1.69
CA SER A 288 18.89 -32.46 1.21
C SER A 288 19.42 -31.34 0.30
N SER A 289 18.54 -30.53 -0.29
CA SER A 289 18.93 -29.36 -1.09
C SER A 289 19.30 -28.20 -0.18
N THR A 290 20.53 -27.71 -0.33
CA THR A 290 21.05 -26.57 0.43
C THR A 290 20.27 -25.30 0.10
N GLU A 291 19.86 -25.13 -1.15
CA GLU A 291 19.09 -24.00 -1.66
C GLU A 291 17.71 -23.95 -1.01
N VAL A 292 17.00 -25.08 -0.97
CA VAL A 292 15.68 -25.21 -0.33
C VAL A 292 15.78 -24.99 1.18
N LYS A 293 16.77 -25.61 1.83
CA LYS A 293 17.03 -25.40 3.26
C LYS A 293 17.28 -23.94 3.57
N ARG A 294 18.14 -23.28 2.78
CA ARG A 294 18.44 -21.84 2.92
C ARG A 294 17.20 -20.97 2.71
N ALA A 295 16.37 -21.28 1.73
CA ALA A 295 15.11 -20.58 1.50
C ALA A 295 14.15 -20.74 2.69
N ALA A 296 14.09 -21.92 3.30
CA ALA A 296 13.29 -22.16 4.49
C ALA A 296 13.80 -21.34 5.69
N ILE A 297 15.12 -21.24 5.89
CA ILE A 297 15.69 -20.40 6.95
C ILE A 297 15.40 -18.92 6.70
N ARG A 298 15.45 -18.44 5.45
CA ARG A 298 15.04 -17.07 5.10
C ARG A 298 13.57 -16.84 5.43
N ALA A 299 12.71 -17.77 5.04
CA ALA A 299 11.29 -17.72 5.34
C ALA A 299 11.03 -17.62 6.85
N LEU A 300 11.74 -18.38 7.68
CA LEU A 300 11.65 -18.27 9.14
C LEU A 300 12.20 -16.92 9.67
N ALA A 301 13.27 -16.38 9.09
CA ALA A 301 13.82 -15.09 9.48
C ALA A 301 12.87 -13.92 9.16
N ASP A 302 12.10 -14.04 8.08
CA ASP A 302 11.13 -13.06 7.61
C ASP A 302 9.70 -13.31 8.16
N TRP A 303 9.57 -14.16 9.19
CA TRP A 303 8.27 -14.52 9.76
C TRP A 303 7.60 -13.30 10.43
N PRO A 304 6.25 -13.17 10.36
CA PRO A 304 5.54 -11.99 10.85
C PRO A 304 5.55 -11.83 12.38
N ASP A 305 5.90 -12.86 13.13
CA ASP A 305 5.90 -12.87 14.59
C ASP A 305 7.04 -13.72 15.15
N ALA A 306 7.14 -13.75 16.48
CA ALA A 306 8.18 -14.43 17.23
C ALA A 306 8.07 -15.98 17.25
N SER A 307 7.09 -16.59 16.57
CA SER A 307 6.85 -18.04 16.65
C SER A 307 8.04 -18.95 16.25
N PRO A 308 8.93 -18.59 15.29
CA PRO A 308 10.04 -19.46 14.90
C PRO A 308 11.36 -19.13 15.60
N LEU A 309 11.35 -18.41 16.72
CA LEU A 309 12.58 -18.06 17.45
C LEU A 309 13.40 -19.28 17.86
N ASP A 310 12.75 -20.30 18.41
CA ASP A 310 13.44 -21.52 18.85
C ASP A 310 14.05 -22.27 17.66
N ASP A 311 13.35 -22.31 16.51
CA ASP A 311 13.88 -22.91 15.28
C ASP A 311 15.17 -22.19 14.86
N LEU A 312 15.13 -20.85 14.79
CA LEU A 312 16.27 -20.03 14.37
C LEU A 312 17.44 -20.12 15.35
N LEU A 313 17.18 -20.17 16.66
CA LEU A 313 18.22 -20.35 17.67
C LEU A 313 18.91 -21.71 17.53
N GLN A 314 18.13 -22.79 17.34
CA GLN A 314 18.69 -24.13 17.14
C GLN A 314 19.53 -24.22 15.87
N LEU A 315 19.06 -23.61 14.77
CA LEU A 315 19.80 -23.52 13.51
C LEU A 315 21.09 -22.71 13.68
N ALA A 316 21.06 -21.57 14.37
CA ALA A 316 22.25 -20.78 14.65
C ALA A 316 23.31 -21.56 15.46
N ARG A 317 22.90 -22.51 16.30
CA ARG A 317 23.81 -23.35 17.09
C ARG A 317 24.35 -24.56 16.34
N ARG A 318 23.50 -25.24 15.57
CA ARG A 318 23.76 -26.60 15.07
C ARG A 318 24.03 -26.70 13.58
N GLU A 319 23.67 -25.68 12.80
CA GLU A 319 23.84 -25.72 11.36
C GLU A 319 25.32 -25.72 10.96
N THR A 320 25.71 -26.63 10.06
CA THR A 320 27.09 -26.81 9.62
C THR A 320 27.44 -25.83 8.49
N ASP A 321 26.48 -25.51 7.63
CA ASP A 321 26.68 -24.50 6.59
C ASP A 321 26.78 -23.10 7.21
N THR A 322 27.92 -22.43 7.01
CA THR A 322 28.19 -21.14 7.64
C THR A 322 27.23 -20.06 7.17
N THR A 323 26.83 -20.06 5.90
CA THR A 323 25.87 -19.08 5.37
C THR A 323 24.51 -19.24 6.02
N ASN A 324 24.00 -20.47 6.12
CA ASN A 324 22.73 -20.79 6.76
C ASN A 324 22.74 -20.47 8.26
N ARG A 325 23.85 -20.77 8.94
CA ARG A 325 24.04 -20.43 10.36
C ARG A 325 23.99 -18.92 10.61
N ILE A 326 24.69 -18.13 9.80
CA ILE A 326 24.67 -16.65 9.89
C ILE A 326 23.27 -16.11 9.59
N LEU A 327 22.61 -16.66 8.58
CA LEU A 327 21.25 -16.27 8.22
C LEU A 327 20.28 -16.54 9.38
N ALA A 328 20.35 -17.72 10.00
CA ALA A 328 19.52 -18.08 11.14
C ALA A 328 19.77 -17.16 12.34
N LEU A 329 21.04 -16.85 12.64
CA LEU A 329 21.41 -15.94 13.72
C LEU A 329 20.86 -14.52 13.49
N ARG A 330 20.98 -14.00 12.27
CA ARG A 330 20.42 -12.69 11.91
C ARG A 330 18.90 -12.67 12.01
N GLY A 331 18.23 -13.72 11.50
CA GLY A 331 16.79 -13.89 11.65
C GLY A 331 16.36 -13.92 13.11
N TYR A 332 17.08 -14.67 13.95
CA TYR A 332 16.81 -14.75 15.39
C TYR A 332 16.90 -13.38 16.06
N ILE A 333 17.97 -12.61 15.80
CA ILE A 333 18.14 -11.25 16.33
C ILE A 333 17.04 -10.29 15.81
N GLN A 334 16.60 -10.46 14.57
CA GLN A 334 15.50 -9.68 13.98
C GLN A 334 14.17 -9.98 14.68
N LEU A 335 13.80 -11.25 14.84
CA LEU A 335 12.54 -11.64 15.49
C LEU A 335 12.52 -11.36 17.00
N LEU A 336 13.68 -11.30 17.66
CA LEU A 336 13.78 -10.83 19.04
C LEU A 336 13.31 -9.38 19.19
N GLN A 337 13.38 -8.59 18.12
CA GLN A 337 12.93 -7.20 18.11
C GLN A 337 11.43 -7.04 17.87
N LEU A 338 10.73 -8.11 17.50
CA LEU A 338 9.28 -8.06 17.32
C LEU A 338 8.54 -8.12 18.66
N PRO A 339 7.40 -7.41 18.78
CA PRO A 339 6.51 -7.51 19.94
C PRO A 339 6.08 -8.95 20.18
N ALA A 340 6.31 -9.45 21.39
CA ALA A 340 5.88 -10.78 21.83
C ALA A 340 5.64 -10.84 23.35
N ASN A 341 5.35 -9.68 23.95
CA ASN A 341 5.15 -9.47 25.39
C ASN A 341 6.24 -10.08 26.28
N ARG A 342 7.50 -9.99 25.83
CA ARG A 342 8.68 -10.38 26.61
C ARG A 342 9.25 -9.15 27.30
N SER A 343 9.76 -9.32 28.51
CA SER A 343 10.52 -8.27 29.16
C SER A 343 11.81 -7.96 28.39
N ALA A 344 12.33 -6.75 28.59
CA ALA A 344 13.62 -6.30 28.12
C ALA A 344 14.71 -7.25 28.64
N ALA A 345 14.66 -7.66 29.91
CA ALA A 345 15.64 -8.58 30.49
C ALA A 345 15.63 -9.96 29.81
N GLU A 346 14.46 -10.56 29.56
CA GLU A 346 14.35 -11.83 28.83
C GLU A 346 14.85 -11.73 27.39
N THR A 347 14.53 -10.62 26.72
CA THR A 347 14.98 -10.35 25.36
C THR A 347 16.50 -10.15 25.31
N VAL A 348 17.06 -9.45 26.30
CA VAL A 348 18.50 -9.22 26.44
C VAL A 348 19.24 -10.51 26.77
N ALA A 349 18.70 -11.38 27.62
CA ALA A 349 19.28 -12.70 27.86
C ALA A 349 19.33 -13.54 26.57
N SER A 350 18.29 -13.44 25.73
CA SER A 350 18.24 -14.08 24.42
C SER A 350 19.25 -13.48 23.43
N LEU A 351 19.47 -12.17 23.47
CA LEU A 351 20.50 -11.46 22.70
C LEU A 351 21.91 -11.80 23.19
N ALA A 352 22.12 -12.00 24.50
CA ALA A 352 23.39 -12.46 25.06
C ALA A 352 23.75 -13.85 24.51
N GLN A 353 22.79 -14.77 24.47
CA GLN A 353 22.99 -16.07 23.84
C GLN A 353 23.36 -15.93 22.35
N ALA A 354 22.74 -15.00 21.61
CA ALA A 354 23.10 -14.72 20.23
C ALA A 354 24.55 -14.20 20.10
N MET A 355 24.99 -13.35 21.04
CA MET A 355 26.37 -12.84 21.11
C MET A 355 27.40 -13.95 21.30
N GLU A 356 27.09 -14.94 22.15
CA GLU A 356 27.96 -16.08 22.41
C GLU A 356 28.09 -17.01 21.19
N ILE A 357 26.99 -17.20 20.45
CA ILE A 357 26.96 -18.04 19.25
C ILE A 357 27.66 -17.35 18.06
N ALA A 358 27.67 -16.02 18.02
CA ALA A 358 28.21 -15.22 16.93
C ALA A 358 29.74 -15.39 16.77
N PRO A 359 30.22 -15.92 15.63
CA PRO A 359 31.65 -16.17 15.46
C PRO A 359 32.45 -14.93 15.07
N ARG A 360 31.84 -13.90 14.47
CA ARG A 360 32.55 -12.69 14.01
C ARG A 360 32.03 -11.42 14.67
N ALA A 361 32.90 -10.42 14.69
CA ALA A 361 32.59 -9.11 15.25
C ALA A 361 31.39 -8.45 14.57
N ASP A 362 31.22 -8.62 13.25
CA ASP A 362 30.10 -8.01 12.51
C ASP A 362 28.73 -8.50 13.01
N GLU A 363 28.56 -9.80 13.28
CA GLU A 363 27.32 -10.32 13.86
C GLU A 363 27.11 -9.83 15.30
N LYS A 364 28.18 -9.78 16.09
CA LYS A 364 28.14 -9.25 17.47
C LYS A 364 27.73 -7.77 17.52
N ARG A 365 28.14 -6.96 16.54
CA ARG A 365 27.70 -5.56 16.40
C ARG A 365 26.19 -5.45 16.16
N VAL A 366 25.59 -6.39 15.43
CA VAL A 366 24.13 -6.43 15.24
C VAL A 366 23.41 -6.64 16.58
N VAL A 367 23.96 -7.50 17.44
CA VAL A 367 23.43 -7.70 18.81
C VAL A 367 23.52 -6.41 19.62
N LEU A 368 24.68 -5.74 19.63
CA LEU A 368 24.87 -4.47 20.36
C LEU A 368 23.89 -3.38 19.90
N SER A 369 23.64 -3.29 18.59
CA SER A 369 22.64 -2.38 18.05
C SER A 369 21.23 -2.72 18.57
N ALA A 370 20.86 -4.01 18.55
CA ALA A 370 19.57 -4.48 19.03
C ALA A 370 19.34 -4.22 20.53
N LEU A 371 20.38 -4.33 21.38
CA LEU A 371 20.29 -4.07 22.83
C LEU A 371 19.75 -2.67 23.14
N THR A 372 20.05 -1.68 22.31
CA THR A 372 19.61 -0.29 22.54
C THR A 372 18.09 -0.11 22.51
N LYS A 373 17.34 -1.07 21.95
CA LYS A 373 15.87 -1.08 21.95
C LYS A 373 15.27 -1.61 23.25
N PHE A 374 16.08 -2.25 24.09
CA PHE A 374 15.66 -2.93 25.32
C PHE A 374 16.44 -2.40 26.52
N PRO A 375 16.30 -1.11 26.89
CA PRO A 375 17.06 -0.52 27.97
C PRO A 375 16.71 -1.15 29.32
N CYS A 376 17.64 -1.92 29.88
CA CYS A 376 17.57 -2.49 31.22
C CYS A 376 19.00 -2.64 31.81
N PRO A 377 19.17 -2.89 33.12
CA PRO A 377 20.48 -3.09 33.73
C PRO A 377 21.31 -4.18 33.05
N GLU A 378 20.69 -5.28 32.64
CA GLU A 378 21.33 -6.40 31.95
C GLU A 378 21.85 -5.98 30.57
N ALA A 379 21.12 -5.13 29.85
CA ALA A 379 21.54 -4.62 28.55
C ALA A 379 22.77 -3.71 28.68
N LEU A 380 22.78 -2.86 29.72
CA LEU A 380 23.91 -1.99 30.02
C LEU A 380 25.15 -2.82 30.39
N ALA A 381 24.99 -3.80 31.28
CA ALA A 381 26.09 -4.68 31.70
C ALA A 381 26.68 -5.46 30.51
N LEU A 382 25.84 -5.98 29.63
CA LEU A 382 26.28 -6.68 28.43
C LEU A 382 27.04 -5.75 27.47
N ALA A 383 26.52 -4.54 27.24
CA ALA A 383 27.18 -3.54 26.40
C ALA A 383 28.52 -3.06 27.01
N GLU A 384 28.61 -2.92 28.33
CA GLU A 384 29.85 -2.53 29.02
C GLU A 384 30.90 -3.65 28.99
N SER A 385 30.48 -4.91 29.22
CA SER A 385 31.37 -6.07 29.10
C SER A 385 31.95 -6.21 27.69
N ALA A 386 31.14 -5.98 26.65
CA ALA A 386 31.59 -6.06 25.25
C ALA A 386 32.67 -5.01 24.88
N GLN A 387 32.89 -3.97 25.70
CA GLN A 387 33.95 -2.98 25.45
C GLN A 387 35.36 -3.56 25.62
N GLN A 388 35.49 -4.69 26.32
CA GLN A 388 36.77 -5.37 26.51
C GLN A 388 37.30 -6.00 25.21
N ASP A 389 36.42 -6.27 24.24
CA ASP A 389 36.80 -6.70 22.90
C ASP A 389 37.14 -5.48 22.03
N PRO A 390 38.41 -5.28 21.61
CA PRO A 390 38.79 -4.14 20.79
C PRO A 390 38.00 -4.04 19.48
N ALA A 391 37.52 -5.16 18.92
CA ALA A 391 36.75 -5.17 17.69
C ALA A 391 35.31 -4.64 17.85
N LEU A 392 34.81 -4.56 19.09
CA LEU A 392 33.46 -4.15 19.45
C LEU A 392 33.42 -2.85 20.27
N ALA A 393 34.56 -2.39 20.77
CA ALA A 393 34.65 -1.33 21.77
C ALA A 393 33.92 -0.02 21.39
N THR A 394 33.90 0.34 20.12
CA THR A 394 33.22 1.56 19.64
C THR A 394 31.71 1.42 19.69
N GLU A 395 31.17 0.36 19.09
CA GLU A 395 29.73 0.07 19.08
C GLU A 395 29.20 -0.21 20.49
N ALA A 396 29.99 -0.91 21.31
CA ALA A 396 29.66 -1.23 22.70
C ALA A 396 29.56 0.02 23.57
N ARG A 397 30.50 0.96 23.44
CA ARG A 397 30.44 2.28 24.12
C ARG A 397 29.22 3.09 23.69
N LEU A 398 28.93 3.11 22.39
CA LEU A 398 27.76 3.82 21.86
C LEU A 398 26.46 3.21 22.40
N ALA A 399 26.34 1.87 22.39
CA ALA A 399 25.19 1.16 22.92
C ALA A 399 25.00 1.43 24.42
N ALA A 400 26.05 1.32 25.22
CA ALA A 400 26.02 1.60 26.65
C ALA A 400 25.60 3.05 26.95
N SER A 401 26.11 4.02 26.19
CA SER A 401 25.72 5.43 26.32
C SER A 401 24.22 5.64 26.07
N LYS A 402 23.68 5.08 24.97
CA LYS A 402 22.26 5.17 24.63
C LYS A 402 21.36 4.49 25.67
N ILE A 403 21.77 3.32 26.15
CA ILE A 403 21.03 2.58 27.18
C ILE A 403 21.00 3.38 28.48
N ARG A 404 22.13 3.99 28.88
CA ARG A 404 22.22 4.81 30.10
C ARG A 404 21.33 6.05 30.02
N GLU A 405 21.32 6.72 28.87
CA GLU A 405 20.43 7.86 28.61
C GLU A 405 18.95 7.46 28.65
N ALA A 406 18.60 6.32 28.03
CA ALA A 406 17.23 5.80 28.08
C ALA A 406 16.79 5.50 29.52
N LEU A 407 17.65 4.85 30.31
CA LEU A 407 17.40 4.52 31.72
C LEU A 407 17.26 5.77 32.62
N SER A 408 17.91 6.89 32.28
CA SER A 408 17.82 8.13 33.06
C SER A 408 16.62 9.00 32.69
N SER A 409 16.14 8.93 31.45
CA SER A 409 15.14 9.86 30.92
C SER A 409 13.76 9.81 31.59
N ARG A 410 13.36 8.68 32.22
CA ARG A 410 12.08 8.42 32.92
C ARG A 410 10.82 9.05 32.29
N SER A 411 10.83 9.30 30.98
CA SER A 411 9.79 10.07 30.31
C SER A 411 8.56 9.19 30.12
N ARG A 412 7.49 9.53 30.82
CA ARG A 412 6.17 8.91 30.66
C ARG A 412 5.47 9.50 29.46
N LYS A 413 4.77 8.67 28.67
CA LYS A 413 4.01 9.11 27.51
C LYS A 413 2.64 8.46 27.52
N ALA A 414 1.59 9.23 27.26
CA ALA A 414 0.24 8.69 27.15
C ALA A 414 -0.34 8.81 25.74
N THR A 415 -1.18 7.85 25.39
CA THR A 415 -1.99 7.81 24.16
C THR A 415 -3.41 7.36 24.51
N ALA A 416 -4.37 7.62 23.64
CA ALA A 416 -5.77 7.26 23.89
C ALA A 416 -6.54 7.00 22.60
N SER A 417 -7.72 6.39 22.71
CA SER A 417 -8.62 6.14 21.58
C SER A 417 -9.14 7.42 20.92
N LEU A 418 -9.29 8.49 21.71
CA LEU A 418 -9.86 9.77 21.31
C LEU A 418 -9.04 10.91 21.93
N ASN A 419 -9.12 12.10 21.33
CA ASN A 419 -8.43 13.31 21.80
C ASN A 419 -6.96 13.12 22.18
N ALA A 420 -6.22 12.31 21.40
CA ALA A 420 -4.84 11.93 21.72
C ALA A 420 -3.88 13.11 21.92
N GLY A 421 -4.16 14.28 21.34
CA GLY A 421 -3.36 15.50 21.53
C GLY A 421 -3.43 16.10 22.95
N SER A 422 -4.34 15.64 23.80
CA SER A 422 -4.54 16.13 25.17
C SER A 422 -4.13 15.14 26.26
N THR A 423 -3.56 13.99 25.92
CA THR A 423 -3.26 12.91 26.89
C THR A 423 -2.23 13.31 27.94
N GLN A 424 -1.35 14.26 27.65
CA GLN A 424 -0.37 14.77 28.60
C GLN A 424 -1.02 15.51 29.77
N ALA A 425 -2.21 16.07 29.58
CA ALA A 425 -2.98 16.75 30.62
C ALA A 425 -3.50 15.80 31.71
N ALA A 426 -3.39 14.48 31.51
CA ALA A 426 -3.70 13.49 32.55
C ALA A 426 -2.47 13.10 33.39
N LEU A 427 -1.30 13.69 33.11
CA LEU A 427 0.00 13.33 33.69
C LEU A 427 0.84 14.55 34.10
N ASP A 428 0.30 15.76 33.98
CA ASP A 428 1.05 17.00 34.18
C ASP A 428 1.03 17.51 35.63
N GLY A 429 0.30 16.83 36.53
CA GLY A 429 0.20 17.18 37.94
C GLY A 429 -0.66 18.41 38.18
N ASN A 430 -1.38 18.90 37.17
CA ASN A 430 -2.28 20.03 37.28
C ASN A 430 -3.75 19.56 37.22
N PRO A 431 -4.46 19.54 38.36
CA PRO A 431 -5.85 19.07 38.40
C PRO A 431 -6.82 19.97 37.62
N GLY A 432 -6.41 21.15 37.15
CA GLY A 432 -7.23 22.02 36.30
C GLY A 432 -7.26 21.60 34.82
N THR A 433 -6.34 20.73 34.42
CA THR A 433 -6.22 20.19 33.06
C THR A 433 -6.65 18.72 33.03
N ARG A 434 -7.13 18.24 31.88
CA ARG A 434 -7.57 16.85 31.73
C ARG A 434 -7.45 16.36 30.30
N TRP A 435 -7.35 15.05 30.16
CA TRP A 435 -7.75 14.35 28.94
C TRP A 435 -9.24 13.97 29.05
N ASP A 436 -9.98 13.99 27.92
CA ASP A 436 -11.33 13.43 27.85
C ASP A 436 -11.66 12.85 26.47
N THR A 437 -12.75 12.09 26.37
CA THR A 437 -13.18 11.42 25.12
C THR A 437 -13.71 12.36 24.03
N GLY A 438 -13.97 13.65 24.30
CA GLY A 438 -14.51 14.61 23.33
C GLY A 438 -15.99 14.37 22.95
N ARG A 439 -16.56 13.27 23.44
CA ARG A 439 -17.95 12.83 23.31
C ARG A 439 -18.34 12.02 24.54
N PRO A 440 -19.64 11.72 24.75
CA PRO A 440 -20.06 10.78 25.78
C PRO A 440 -19.36 9.42 25.65
N MET A 441 -19.00 8.82 26.79
CA MET A 441 -18.19 7.59 26.87
C MET A 441 -18.89 6.39 26.24
N LYS A 442 -18.12 5.54 25.56
CA LYS A 442 -18.60 4.27 24.99
C LYS A 442 -17.70 3.10 25.36
N PRO A 443 -18.25 1.88 25.45
CA PRO A 443 -17.46 0.68 25.66
C PRO A 443 -16.37 0.57 24.59
N GLY A 444 -15.14 0.33 25.03
CA GLY A 444 -13.96 0.23 24.17
C GLY A 444 -13.15 1.52 24.04
N ASP A 445 -13.62 2.66 24.56
CA ASP A 445 -12.76 3.83 24.73
C ASP A 445 -11.58 3.47 25.65
N TRP A 446 -10.36 3.87 25.31
CA TRP A 446 -9.16 3.44 26.04
C TRP A 446 -8.15 4.58 26.26
N PHE A 447 -7.38 4.47 27.35
CA PHE A 447 -6.24 5.31 27.68
C PHE A 447 -5.04 4.42 28.02
N MET A 448 -3.88 4.72 27.44
CA MET A 448 -2.65 3.95 27.61
C MET A 448 -1.50 4.84 28.07
N LEU A 449 -0.76 4.37 29.08
CA LEU A 449 0.45 4.98 29.59
C LEU A 449 1.66 4.08 29.32
N ASP A 450 2.68 4.62 28.64
CA ASP A 450 4.06 4.13 28.64
C ASP A 450 4.78 4.71 29.86
N LEU A 451 5.21 3.84 30.78
CA LEU A 451 5.96 4.24 31.96
C LEU A 451 7.40 4.66 31.64
N GLY A 452 7.85 4.48 30.40
CA GLY A 452 9.21 4.74 29.92
C GLY A 452 10.21 3.64 30.30
N MET A 453 9.96 2.94 31.41
CA MET A 453 10.74 1.79 31.87
C MET A 453 9.82 0.73 32.47
N GLU A 454 10.31 -0.50 32.53
CA GLU A 454 9.60 -1.57 33.22
C GLU A 454 9.53 -1.30 34.73
N ALA A 455 8.36 -1.57 35.31
CA ALA A 455 8.11 -1.44 36.73
C ALA A 455 7.24 -2.61 37.22
N LYS A 456 7.27 -2.83 38.54
CA LYS A 456 6.34 -3.73 39.23
C LYS A 456 5.15 -2.90 39.70
N ILE A 457 4.01 -3.07 39.03
CA ILE A 457 2.82 -2.23 39.17
C ILE A 457 1.85 -2.91 40.12
N THR A 458 1.35 -2.18 41.12
CA THR A 458 0.41 -2.68 42.13
C THR A 458 -1.01 -2.18 41.95
N GLY A 459 -1.20 -1.16 41.12
CA GLY A 459 -2.50 -0.58 40.84
C GLY A 459 -2.38 0.79 40.18
N LEU A 460 -3.50 1.49 40.11
CA LEU A 460 -3.55 2.86 39.61
C LEU A 460 -4.70 3.63 40.24
N THR A 461 -4.61 4.95 40.23
CA THR A 461 -5.68 5.87 40.64
C THR A 461 -6.03 6.79 39.48
N LEU A 462 -7.33 6.87 39.17
CA LEU A 462 -7.88 7.84 38.24
C LEU A 462 -8.56 8.95 39.03
N ASP A 463 -8.14 10.18 38.78
CA ASP A 463 -8.74 11.36 39.36
C ASP A 463 -9.62 12.09 38.34
N THR A 464 -10.91 12.18 38.65
CA THR A 464 -11.89 12.98 37.92
C THR A 464 -12.64 13.93 38.84
N ARG A 465 -12.07 14.34 39.97
CA ARG A 465 -12.77 15.16 40.98
C ARG A 465 -13.26 16.52 40.45
N ASN A 466 -12.56 17.09 39.47
CA ASN A 466 -12.97 18.33 38.79
C ASN A 466 -13.97 18.10 37.64
N SER A 467 -14.32 16.84 37.36
CA SER A 467 -15.39 16.39 36.47
C SER A 467 -16.16 15.24 37.14
N VAL A 468 -16.90 15.52 38.21
CA VAL A 468 -17.40 14.50 39.16
C VAL A 468 -18.19 13.33 38.57
N ASN A 469 -18.74 13.46 37.36
CA ASN A 469 -19.51 12.42 36.67
C ASN A 469 -18.73 11.68 35.57
N ASP A 470 -17.52 12.11 35.25
CA ASP A 470 -16.75 11.64 34.08
C ASP A 470 -15.81 10.44 34.39
N PHE A 471 -16.00 9.74 35.51
CA PHE A 471 -15.27 8.51 35.83
C PHE A 471 -15.75 7.32 34.95
N PRO A 472 -14.91 6.31 34.68
CA PRO A 472 -15.29 5.19 33.83
C PRO A 472 -16.40 4.34 34.49
N ARG A 473 -17.53 4.11 33.79
CA ARG A 473 -18.64 3.29 34.35
C ARG A 473 -18.29 1.81 34.58
N GLY A 474 -17.29 1.33 33.88
CA GLY A 474 -16.70 0.01 33.99
C GLY A 474 -15.29 0.09 33.41
N TYR A 475 -14.38 -0.75 33.87
CA TYR A 475 -13.02 -0.76 33.38
C TYR A 475 -12.43 -2.17 33.30
N GLU A 476 -11.48 -2.32 32.40
CA GLU A 476 -10.51 -3.39 32.33
C GLU A 476 -9.12 -2.76 32.30
N VAL A 477 -8.20 -3.30 33.09
CA VAL A 477 -6.80 -2.83 33.11
C VAL A 477 -5.91 -3.93 32.57
N TYR A 478 -5.07 -3.57 31.61
CA TYR A 478 -4.10 -4.44 30.97
C TYR A 478 -2.68 -3.92 31.23
N VAL A 479 -1.74 -4.84 31.37
CA VAL A 479 -0.31 -4.54 31.52
C VAL A 479 0.46 -5.29 30.44
N SER A 480 1.43 -4.63 29.81
CA SER A 480 2.24 -5.19 28.72
C SER A 480 3.68 -4.73 28.81
N PHE A 481 4.61 -5.54 28.28
CA PHE A 481 6.00 -5.15 28.07
C PHE A 481 6.22 -4.39 26.77
N ASP A 482 5.37 -4.58 25.75
CA ASP A 482 5.58 -4.07 24.40
C ASP A 482 4.48 -3.10 23.91
N GLY A 483 3.40 -2.94 24.66
CA GLY A 483 2.29 -2.03 24.34
C GLY A 483 1.42 -2.49 23.16
N ALA A 484 1.70 -3.66 22.60
CA ALA A 484 0.98 -4.23 21.45
C ALA A 484 0.23 -5.50 21.84
N ASN A 485 0.86 -6.36 22.63
CA ASN A 485 0.34 -7.64 23.08
C ASN A 485 -0.07 -7.54 24.55
N TRP A 486 -1.38 -7.60 24.80
CA TRP A 486 -1.96 -7.28 26.11
C TRP A 486 -2.43 -8.50 26.92
N GLY A 487 -2.61 -9.65 26.28
CA GLY A 487 -3.15 -10.84 26.94
C GLY A 487 -4.55 -10.60 27.52
N LYS A 488 -4.81 -11.19 28.70
CA LYS A 488 -6.05 -11.00 29.47
C LYS A 488 -5.94 -9.77 30.38
N PRO A 489 -7.06 -9.12 30.75
CA PRO A 489 -7.00 -8.03 31.73
C PRO A 489 -6.44 -8.52 33.05
N VAL A 490 -5.57 -7.71 33.66
CA VAL A 490 -5.02 -7.91 35.00
C VAL A 490 -6.10 -7.77 36.06
N THR A 491 -7.03 -6.83 35.85
CA THR A 491 -8.20 -6.65 36.71
C THR A 491 -9.34 -6.00 35.93
N THR A 492 -10.57 -6.21 36.41
CA THR A 492 -11.79 -5.64 35.85
C THR A 492 -12.68 -5.14 36.98
N GLY A 493 -13.38 -4.03 36.78
CA GLY A 493 -14.23 -3.48 37.82
C GLY A 493 -15.22 -2.43 37.34
N LYS A 494 -15.92 -1.82 38.29
CA LYS A 494 -16.79 -0.66 38.10
C LYS A 494 -16.29 0.48 38.97
N ALA A 495 -16.38 1.70 38.48
CA ALA A 495 -16.19 2.89 39.30
C ALA A 495 -17.54 3.54 39.59
N ASP A 496 -17.69 4.05 40.80
CA ASP A 496 -18.87 4.72 41.33
C ASP A 496 -18.54 6.08 41.96
N ASN A 497 -17.27 6.48 41.95
CA ASN A 497 -16.77 7.71 42.56
C ASN A 497 -15.68 8.37 41.69
N PRO A 498 -15.61 9.72 41.62
CA PRO A 498 -14.60 10.45 40.84
C PRO A 498 -13.14 10.22 41.25
N LEU A 499 -12.87 9.67 42.42
CA LEU A 499 -11.55 9.13 42.74
C LEU A 499 -11.64 7.61 42.65
N THR A 500 -11.20 7.06 41.52
CA THR A 500 -11.24 5.61 41.26
C THR A 500 -9.90 4.99 41.62
N GLU A 501 -9.84 4.29 42.76
CA GLU A 501 -8.70 3.45 43.12
C GLU A 501 -8.85 2.05 42.55
N ILE A 502 -7.87 1.61 41.77
CA ILE A 502 -7.82 0.26 41.18
C ILE A 502 -6.59 -0.44 41.76
N ARG A 503 -6.81 -1.53 42.50
CA ARG A 503 -5.75 -2.35 43.09
C ARG A 503 -5.65 -3.67 42.35
N PHE A 504 -4.43 -4.14 42.12
CA PHE A 504 -4.19 -5.46 41.56
C PHE A 504 -4.09 -6.48 42.69
N ASP A 505 -4.62 -7.69 42.49
CA ASP A 505 -4.57 -8.76 43.49
C ASP A 505 -3.14 -9.18 43.83
N GLN A 506 -2.25 -9.06 42.84
CA GLN A 506 -0.80 -9.26 42.97
C GLN A 506 -0.09 -8.21 42.12
N PRO A 507 1.11 -7.76 42.51
CA PRO A 507 1.89 -6.88 41.66
C PRO A 507 2.23 -7.52 40.31
N VAL A 508 2.13 -6.75 39.22
CA VAL A 508 2.38 -7.21 37.86
C VAL A 508 3.54 -6.42 37.25
N ARG A 509 4.52 -7.11 36.68
CA ARG A 509 5.61 -6.46 35.94
C ARG A 509 5.15 -6.07 34.54
N GLY A 510 5.50 -4.86 34.12
CA GLY A 510 5.29 -4.39 32.77
C GLY A 510 5.79 -2.96 32.58
N ARG A 511 5.69 -2.45 31.36
CA ARG A 511 6.07 -1.08 30.99
C ARG A 511 4.87 -0.24 30.58
N PHE A 512 3.87 -0.88 29.97
CA PHE A 512 2.68 -0.22 29.49
C PHE A 512 1.49 -0.61 30.32
N VAL A 513 0.64 0.36 30.66
CA VAL A 513 -0.65 0.16 31.31
C VAL A 513 -1.73 0.70 30.39
N LYS A 514 -2.75 -0.11 30.07
CA LYS A 514 -3.91 0.32 29.28
C LYS A 514 -5.17 0.11 30.07
N ILE A 515 -5.97 1.15 30.18
CA ILE A 515 -7.30 1.14 30.77
C ILE A 515 -8.29 1.17 29.61
N VAL A 516 -9.20 0.19 29.56
CA VAL A 516 -10.32 0.16 28.63
C VAL A 516 -11.59 0.38 29.43
N GLN A 517 -12.33 1.43 29.11
CA GLN A 517 -13.62 1.71 29.72
C GLN A 517 -14.70 0.82 29.05
N THR A 518 -15.56 0.19 29.84
CA THR A 518 -16.47 -0.89 29.35
C THR A 518 -17.97 -0.59 29.45
N GLY A 519 -18.37 0.49 30.11
CA GLY A 519 -19.76 0.93 30.19
C GLY A 519 -20.11 2.04 29.18
N SER A 520 -21.31 2.61 29.28
CA SER A 520 -21.76 3.71 28.43
C SER A 520 -22.49 4.77 29.26
N HIS A 521 -22.56 6.00 28.75
CA HIS A 521 -23.47 7.02 29.25
C HIS A 521 -23.89 7.97 28.11
N ASP A 522 -25.10 8.51 28.18
CA ASP A 522 -25.64 9.35 27.09
C ASP A 522 -25.15 10.81 27.16
N SER A 523 -24.75 11.27 28.34
CA SER A 523 -24.36 12.67 28.57
C SER A 523 -22.96 12.88 29.13
N TRP A 524 -22.33 11.85 29.71
CA TRP A 524 -21.09 12.02 30.46
C TRP A 524 -19.92 11.48 29.66
N TYR A 525 -18.84 12.24 29.68
CA TYR A 525 -17.60 11.93 29.00
C TYR A 525 -16.82 10.97 29.90
N TRP A 526 -15.81 10.29 29.37
CA TRP A 526 -14.78 9.75 30.24
C TRP A 526 -13.61 10.71 30.22
N SER A 527 -13.19 11.17 31.40
CA SER A 527 -12.05 12.07 31.56
C SER A 527 -11.06 11.54 32.58
N ILE A 528 -9.83 12.06 32.51
CA ILE A 528 -8.77 11.82 33.48
C ILE A 528 -8.05 13.16 33.68
N HIS A 529 -8.18 13.74 34.88
CA HIS A 529 -7.41 14.91 35.29
C HIS A 529 -6.01 14.47 35.73
N GLU A 530 -5.93 13.42 36.55
CA GLU A 530 -4.64 12.84 36.92
C GLU A 530 -4.70 11.31 36.92
N LEU A 531 -3.71 10.68 36.30
CA LEU A 531 -3.45 9.24 36.37
C LEU A 531 -2.19 8.99 37.20
N THR A 532 -2.36 8.32 38.33
CA THR A 532 -1.24 7.83 39.15
C THR A 532 -1.12 6.32 39.00
N VAL A 533 0.06 5.82 38.64
CA VAL A 533 0.37 4.38 38.67
C VAL A 533 1.17 4.06 39.92
N HIS A 534 0.67 3.10 40.70
CA HIS A 534 1.30 2.63 41.93
C HIS A 534 2.32 1.54 41.60
N MET A 535 3.53 1.68 42.14
CA MET A 535 4.65 0.79 41.86
C MET A 535 5.34 0.39 43.17
N ASP A 536 5.84 -0.84 43.21
CA ASP A 536 6.64 -1.39 44.32
C ASP A 536 8.09 -0.90 44.32
#